data_AF-A0A6A3G5L8-F1
#
_entry.id   AF-A0A6A3G5L8-F1
#
_cell.length_a   1.000
_cell.length_b   1.000
_cell.length_c   1.000
_cell.angle_alpha   90.00
_cell.angle_beta   90.00
_cell.angle_gamma   90.00
#
_symmetry.space_group_name_H-M   'P 1'
#
loop_
_entity.id
_entity.type
_entity.pdbx_description
1 polymer ?
#
loop_
_entity_poly.entity_id
_entity_poly.type
_entity_poly.pdbx_seq_one_letter_code
_entity_poly.pdbx_strand_id
1 'polypeptide(L)'
;RPLLCAYYAFAVLVFYIHPFHDGNGRCARLLGNLVAKKLGFPPLLRAADKTIQVPEFLQKAIVTMEIIRNSRRQTRQTRMLSTRRENSSMWF
;
A
#
# COMPACT_ATOMS: atom_id res chain seq x y z
N ARG A 1 6.84 -15.70 -2.14
CA ARG A 1 5.89 -15.30 -1.06
C ARG A 1 6.19 -13.86 -0.58
N PRO A 2 6.10 -12.83 -1.44
CA PRO A 2 6.65 -11.50 -1.12
C PRO A 2 5.91 -10.76 0.00
N LEU A 3 4.57 -10.83 0.00
CA LEU A 3 3.74 -10.18 1.03
C LEU A 3 3.97 -10.75 2.44
N LEU A 4 4.26 -12.04 2.57
CA LEU A 4 4.57 -12.64 3.86
C LEU A 4 5.89 -12.10 4.43
N CYS A 5 6.87 -11.76 3.60
CA CYS A 5 8.10 -11.13 4.07
C CYS A 5 7.83 -9.76 4.71
N ALA A 6 6.94 -8.96 4.09
CA ALA A 6 6.52 -7.68 4.66
C ALA A 6 5.74 -7.86 5.97
N TYR A 7 4.85 -8.86 6.03
CA TYR A 7 4.12 -9.20 7.24
C TYR A 7 5.05 -9.64 8.36
N TYR A 8 6.00 -10.55 8.11
CA TYR A 8 6.91 -11.04 9.15
C TYR A 8 7.83 -9.94 9.69
N ALA A 9 8.27 -9.02 8.83
CA ALA A 9 9.03 -7.85 9.25
C ALA A 9 8.24 -6.93 10.20
N PHE A 10 6.91 -6.84 10.03
CA PHE A 10 6.03 -6.16 10.99
C PHE A 10 5.80 -7.01 12.25
N ALA A 11 5.39 -8.27 12.08
CA ALA A 11 4.96 -9.15 13.15
C ALA A 11 6.07 -9.41 14.17
N VAL A 12 7.32 -9.55 13.73
CA VAL A 12 8.46 -9.80 14.61
C VAL A 12 8.68 -8.68 15.64
N LEU A 13 8.41 -7.42 15.27
CA LEU A 13 8.50 -6.28 16.18
C LEU A 13 7.26 -6.10 17.07
N VAL A 14 6.08 -6.60 16.64
CA VAL A 14 4.78 -6.36 17.29
C VAL A 14 4.27 -7.53 18.13
N PHE A 15 4.78 -8.74 17.92
CA PHE A 15 4.30 -9.94 18.62
C PHE A 15 5.41 -10.75 19.29
N TYR A 16 6.68 -10.53 18.95
CA TYR A 16 7.76 -11.40 19.37
C TYR A 16 8.88 -10.65 20.11
N ILE A 17 9.74 -9.93 19.40
CA ILE A 17 10.99 -9.42 19.97
C ILE A 17 10.78 -8.17 20.83
N HIS A 18 9.91 -7.25 20.40
CA HIS A 18 9.65 -5.96 21.09
C HIS A 18 10.91 -5.28 21.66
N PRO A 19 11.92 -4.96 20.83
CA PRO A 19 13.24 -4.57 21.33
C PRO A 19 13.31 -3.17 21.95
N PHE A 20 12.31 -2.32 21.72
CA PHE A 20 12.31 -0.93 22.21
C PHE A 20 11.39 -0.75 23.41
N HIS A 21 11.74 0.16 24.32
CA HIS A 21 10.85 0.55 25.44
C HIS A 21 9.53 1.17 24.94
N ASP A 22 9.59 1.96 23.86
CA ASP A 22 8.43 2.48 23.14
C ASP A 22 8.78 2.56 21.64
N GLY A 23 7.77 2.52 20.77
CA GLY A 23 7.92 2.74 19.34
C GLY A 23 7.92 1.47 18.49
N ASN A 24 7.84 0.27 19.09
CA ASN A 24 7.83 -1.01 18.36
C ASN A 24 6.82 -1.02 17.21
N GLY A 25 5.57 -0.63 17.46
CA GLY A 25 4.55 -0.56 16.42
C GLY A 25 4.86 0.45 15.31
N ARG A 26 5.47 1.60 15.62
CA ARG A 26 5.85 2.63 14.62
C ARG A 26 6.94 2.08 13.71
N CYS A 27 8.00 1.52 14.31
CA CYS A 27 9.10 0.88 13.59
C CYS A 27 8.61 -0.31 12.74
N ALA A 28 7.73 -1.15 13.29
CA ALA A 28 7.17 -2.31 12.60
C ALA A 28 6.42 -1.92 11.32
N ARG A 29 5.58 -0.89 11.39
CA ARG A 29 4.81 -0.40 10.22
C ARG A 29 5.74 0.18 9.16
N LEU A 30 6.74 0.97 9.56
CA LEU A 30 7.73 1.52 8.64
C LEU A 30 8.52 0.40 7.96
N LEU A 31 9.01 -0.57 8.73
CA LEU A 31 9.79 -1.69 8.22
C LEU A 31 8.97 -2.60 7.30
N GLY A 32 7.75 -2.98 7.70
CA GLY A 32 6.85 -3.78 6.87
C GLY A 32 6.51 -3.08 5.55
N ASN A 33 6.23 -1.77 5.58
CA ASN A 33 5.99 -0.99 4.36
C ASN A 33 7.24 -0.82 3.50
N LEU A 34 8.42 -0.69 4.10
CA LEU A 34 9.68 -0.63 3.37
C LEU A 34 9.94 -1.94 2.61
N VAL A 35 9.72 -3.08 3.27
CA VAL A 35 9.84 -4.41 2.65
C VAL A 35 8.80 -4.57 1.53
N ALA A 36 7.54 -4.19 1.78
CA ALA A 36 6.49 -4.22 0.75
C ALA A 36 6.89 -3.39 -0.48
N LYS A 37 7.36 -2.15 -0.27
CA LYS A 37 7.81 -1.25 -1.33
C LYS A 37 9.00 -1.81 -2.12
N LYS A 38 9.99 -2.39 -1.44
CA LYS A 38 11.14 -3.03 -2.09
C LYS A 38 10.73 -4.21 -2.99
N LEU A 39 9.61 -4.86 -2.65
CA LEU A 39 9.04 -5.99 -3.39
C LEU A 39 8.01 -5.56 -4.45
N GLY A 40 7.85 -4.26 -4.72
CA GLY A 40 6.95 -3.74 -5.76
C GLY A 40 5.49 -3.57 -5.30
N PHE A 41 5.22 -3.67 -4.00
CA PHE A 41 3.89 -3.45 -3.44
C PHE A 41 3.75 -2.02 -2.91
N PRO A 42 2.53 -1.45 -2.90
CA PRO A 42 2.27 -0.18 -2.23
C PRO A 42 2.47 -0.32 -0.71
N PRO A 43 2.53 0.81 0.03
CA PRO A 43 2.40 0.77 1.48
C PRO A 43 1.09 0.10 1.90
N LEU A 44 1.16 -0.88 2.80
CA LEU A 44 0.04 -1.70 3.23
C LEU A 44 -0.40 -1.41 4.67
N LEU A 45 0.55 -1.07 5.54
CA LEU A 45 0.34 -0.84 6.96
C LEU A 45 0.14 0.65 7.24
N ARG A 46 -0.91 0.99 7.98
CA ARG A 46 -1.28 2.36 8.38
C ARG A 46 -1.08 2.57 9.87
N ALA A 47 -1.07 3.82 10.34
CA ALA A 47 -0.93 4.14 11.76
C ALA A 47 -2.00 3.46 12.65
N ALA A 48 -3.20 3.24 12.11
CA ALA A 48 -4.29 2.53 12.80
C ALA A 48 -4.03 1.02 12.99
N ASP A 49 -3.07 0.44 12.26
CA ASP A 49 -2.75 -0.99 12.32
C ASP A 49 -1.82 -1.24 13.51
N LYS A 50 -2.42 -1.30 14.69
CA LYS A 50 -1.72 -1.61 15.94
C LYS A 50 -1.34 -3.08 15.99
N THR A 51 -2.31 -3.93 15.68
CA THR A 51 -2.17 -5.39 15.54
C THR A 51 -2.96 -5.80 14.31
N ILE A 52 -2.43 -6.73 13.52
CA ILE A 52 -3.10 -7.28 12.33
C ILE A 52 -2.60 -8.71 12.15
N GLN A 53 -3.51 -9.66 11.89
CA GLN A 53 -3.12 -11.04 11.59
C GLN A 53 -2.93 -11.20 10.07
N VAL A 54 -2.41 -12.37 9.67
CA VAL A 54 -2.11 -12.65 8.27
C VAL A 54 -3.34 -12.50 7.36
N PRO A 55 -4.53 -13.03 7.68
CA PRO A 55 -5.69 -12.94 6.79
C PRO A 55 -6.10 -11.49 6.49
N GLU A 56 -6.18 -10.64 7.52
CA GLU A 56 -6.57 -9.24 7.37
C GLU A 56 -5.49 -8.46 6.62
N PHE A 57 -4.21 -8.75 6.87
CA PHE A 57 -3.11 -8.15 6.13
C PHE A 57 -3.18 -8.48 4.64
N LEU A 58 -3.45 -9.74 4.28
CA LEU A 58 -3.57 -10.16 2.89
C LEU A 58 -4.81 -9.56 2.22
N GLN A 59 -5.96 -9.55 2.92
CA GLN A 59 -7.18 -8.91 2.42
C GLN A 59 -6.93 -7.42 2.15
N LYS A 60 -6.26 -6.73 3.07
CA LYS A 60 -5.88 -5.33 2.89
C LYS A 60 -4.98 -5.12 1.69
N ALA A 61 -3.99 -5.99 1.49
CA ALA A 61 -3.14 -5.95 0.31
C ALA A 61 -3.93 -6.07 -0.99
N ILE A 62 -4.89 -7.00 -1.05
CA ILE A 62 -5.78 -7.18 -2.21
C ILE A 62 -6.58 -5.90 -2.48
N VAL A 63 -7.24 -5.36 -1.45
CA VAL A 63 -8.07 -4.15 -1.57
C VAL A 63 -7.22 -2.94 -2.00
N THR A 64 -6.06 -2.73 -1.39
CA THR A 64 -5.16 -1.62 -1.75
C THR A 64 -4.67 -1.72 -3.20
N MET A 65 -4.30 -2.92 -3.65
CA MET A 65 -3.87 -3.15 -5.03
C MET A 65 -4.99 -2.86 -6.04
N GLU A 66 -6.22 -3.28 -5.73
CA GLU A 66 -7.39 -3.06 -6.57
C GLU A 66 -7.74 -1.56 -6.67
N ILE A 67 -7.71 -0.84 -5.53
CA ILE A 67 -7.91 0.62 -5.51
C ILE A 67 -6.89 1.31 -6.42
N ILE A 68 -5.60 1.00 -6.27
CA ILE A 68 -4.54 1.63 -7.07
C ILE A 68 -4.71 1.33 -8.56
N ARG A 69 -5.06 0.09 -8.90
CA ARG A 69 -5.33 -0.31 -10.28
C ARG A 69 -6.49 0.49 -10.88
N ASN A 70 -7.58 0.66 -10.13
CA ASN A 70 -8.76 1.38 -10.58
C ASN A 70 -8.51 2.88 -10.68
N SER A 71 -7.79 3.48 -9.73
CA SER A 71 -7.36 4.88 -9.84
C SER A 71 -6.51 5.13 -11.09
N ARG A 72 -5.55 4.26 -11.40
CA ARG A 72 -4.73 4.37 -12.63
C ARG A 72 -5.57 4.31 -13.91
N ARG A 73 -6.57 3.42 -13.95
CA ARG A 73 -7.51 3.31 -15.08
C ARG A 73 -8.34 4.57 -15.25
N GLN A 74 -8.90 5.10 -14.17
CA GLN A 74 -9.68 6.34 -14.18
C GLN A 74 -8.85 7.53 -14.63
N THR A 75 -7.66 7.75 -14.05
CA THR A 75 -6.76 8.85 -14.46
C THR A 75 -6.42 8.80 -15.95
N ARG A 76 -6.17 7.59 -16.48
CA ARG A 76 -5.91 7.41 -17.92
C ARG A 76 -7.13 7.76 -18.76
N GLN A 77 -8.33 7.36 -18.34
CA GLN A 77 -9.57 7.70 -19.04
C GLN A 77 -9.84 9.21 -19.02
N THR A 78 -9.67 9.87 -17.88
CA THR A 78 -9.84 11.34 -17.75
C THR A 78 -8.87 12.10 -18.66
N ARG A 79 -7.59 11.69 -18.72
CA ARG A 79 -6.60 12.30 -19.64
C ARG A 79 -6.98 12.13 -21.11
N MET A 80 -7.47 10.95 -21.51
CA MET A 80 -7.92 10.75 -22.89
C MET A 80 -9.13 11.65 -23.24
N LEU A 81 -10.04 11.84 -22.29
CA LEU A 81 -11.20 12.72 -22.47
C LEU A 81 -10.80 14.22 -22.53
N SER A 82 -9.83 14.66 -21.72
CA SER A 82 -9.34 16.04 -21.76
C SER A 82 -8.64 16.36 -23.08
N THR A 83 -7.75 15.48 -23.56
CA THR A 83 -7.06 15.66 -24.85
C THR A 83 -8.05 15.67 -26.03
N ARG A 84 -9.11 14.84 -25.99
CA ARG A 84 -10.16 14.89 -27.02
C ARG A 84 -10.91 16.22 -27.02
N ARG A 85 -11.18 16.79 -25.84
CA ARG A 85 -11.87 18.07 -25.70
C ARG A 85 -11.02 19.24 -26.20
N GLU A 86 -9.74 19.27 -25.84
CA GLU A 86 -8.77 20.28 -26.31
C GLU A 86 -8.64 20.25 -27.84
N ASN A 87 -8.47 19.06 -28.42
CA ASN A 87 -8.43 18.91 -29.87
C ASN A 87 -9.71 19.43 -30.53
N SER A 88 -10.89 19.17 -29.95
CA SER A 88 -12.15 19.67 -30.52
C SER A 88 -12.33 21.18 -30.41
N SER A 89 -11.72 21.84 -29.42
CA SER A 89 -11.81 23.30 -29.22
C SER A 89 -10.83 24.11 -30.06
N MET A 90 -9.78 23.50 -30.64
CA MET A 90 -8.81 24.20 -31.50
C MET A 90 -9.30 24.41 -32.95
N TRP A 91 -10.40 23.78 -33.34
CA TRP A 91 -10.97 23.87 -34.70
C TRP A 91 -12.14 24.87 -34.80
N PHE A 92 -12.42 25.62 -33.74
CA PHE A 92 -13.44 26.68 -33.70
C PHE A 92 -12.82 28.03 -33.36
#